data_AF-D3TNC3-F1
#
_entry.id   AF-D3TNC3-F1
#
_cell.length_a   1.000
_cell.length_b   1.000
_cell.length_c   1.000
_cell.angle_alpha   90.00
_cell.angle_beta   90.00
_cell.angle_gamma   90.00
#
_symmetry.space_group_name_H-M   'P 1'
#
loop_
_entity.id
_entity.type
_entity.pdbx_description
1 polymer ?
#
loop_
_entity_poly.entity_id
_entity_poly.type
_entity_poly.pdbx_seq_one_letter_code
_entity_poly.pdbx_strand_id
1 'polypeptide(L)'
;MTATELQKIDISGDGGVQKEILKEGNGDETACVGCTVSLHYTGRLTDGTVFDSSVDRGEPFEFELGKGSVIKAFDLGVATMKLGEKCYLTCAPNYAYGAAGSPPSIPPDSTLIFELEMLGWKGKDISPEQDKSIEYYVLEKSDKRRSPKDGSSVKVHITGKYDGNVFEEREVQFVFGEGSDVGILDGVEIAIGKMVLGETARIKIKPTYAFGVKGCPEHNIPPNATVEYTIKLIDCEKGLEDWKLSDNERLEQAKIYKEKGTTYFKKQDYPLAIKMYKKCVSFLENNSDNESNKVKVAAISNQVLCYQKTNQEHAGKQACNEVLELEPRNIKILYRRGQCNLAINECEEALSDFQYVMQLDPSNKAAQNQILICKRKIKEANDKEKKIYANMFFKLAANDKQQEPEDEPDILAKCGEWTDEDTKREVDRAFERDNNIVMI
;
A
#
# COMPACT_ATOMS: atom_id res chain seq x y z
N MET A 1 -7.56 51.22 -32.71
CA MET A 1 -8.02 50.12 -31.84
C MET A 1 -7.49 50.44 -30.46
N THR A 2 -8.37 50.80 -29.53
CA THR A 2 -8.00 51.10 -28.15
C THR A 2 -7.44 49.84 -27.50
N ALA A 3 -6.22 49.90 -26.99
CA ALA A 3 -5.70 48.85 -26.12
C ALA A 3 -6.66 48.74 -24.94
N THR A 4 -7.35 47.61 -24.82
CA THR A 4 -8.12 47.31 -23.62
C THR A 4 -7.10 47.26 -22.49
N GLU A 5 -7.12 48.25 -21.58
CA GLU A 5 -6.29 48.20 -20.38
C GLU A 5 -6.68 46.93 -19.63
N LEU A 6 -5.75 45.98 -19.58
CA LEU A 6 -5.92 44.75 -18.84
C LEU A 6 -6.01 45.11 -17.36
N GLN A 7 -7.10 44.72 -16.72
CA GLN A 7 -7.37 45.09 -15.34
C GLN A 7 -6.42 44.33 -14.41
N LYS A 8 -5.67 45.08 -13.60
CA LYS A 8 -4.86 44.51 -12.51
C LYS A 8 -5.74 44.22 -11.31
N ILE A 9 -5.73 42.96 -10.88
CA ILE A 9 -6.44 42.46 -9.70
C ILE A 9 -5.42 42.35 -8.58
N ASP A 10 -5.65 43.05 -7.48
CA ASP A 10 -4.83 42.93 -6.27
C ASP A 10 -5.23 41.67 -5.49
N ILE A 11 -4.36 40.67 -5.49
CA ILE A 11 -4.59 39.36 -4.86
C ILE A 11 -4.24 39.40 -3.37
N SER A 12 -3.23 40.17 -2.98
CA SER A 12 -2.79 40.27 -1.57
C SER A 12 -3.55 41.34 -0.79
N GLY A 13 -4.19 42.30 -1.47
CA GLY A 13 -4.96 43.40 -0.86
C GLY A 13 -4.11 44.57 -0.37
N ASP A 14 -2.79 44.44 -0.44
CA ASP A 14 -1.79 45.48 -0.14
C ASP A 14 -1.02 45.94 -1.40
N GLY A 15 -1.44 45.47 -2.59
CA GLY A 15 -0.77 45.72 -3.87
C GLY A 15 0.51 44.91 -4.09
N GLY A 16 0.91 44.05 -3.16
CA GLY A 16 2.15 43.27 -3.24
C GLY A 16 2.10 42.09 -4.23
N VAL A 17 0.91 41.60 -4.56
CA VAL A 17 0.69 40.55 -5.56
C VAL A 17 -0.44 40.98 -6.49
N GLN A 18 -0.10 41.36 -7.71
CA GLN A 18 -1.07 41.82 -8.71
C GLN A 18 -1.14 40.86 -9.87
N LYS A 19 -2.36 40.46 -10.24
CA LYS A 19 -2.65 39.55 -11.34
C LYS A 19 -3.31 40.29 -12.50
N GLU A 20 -2.90 39.99 -13.71
CA GLU A 20 -3.44 40.55 -14.95
C GLU A 20 -3.73 39.39 -15.92
N ILE A 21 -5.01 39.12 -16.20
CA ILE A 21 -5.41 37.95 -16.99
C ILE A 21 -5.20 38.24 -18.48
N LEU A 22 -4.32 37.47 -19.13
CA LEU A 22 -4.04 37.53 -20.57
C LEU A 22 -5.00 36.66 -21.38
N LYS A 23 -5.39 35.53 -20.80
CA LYS A 23 -6.34 34.59 -21.38
C LYS A 23 -7.14 33.95 -20.26
N GLU A 24 -8.46 34.03 -20.36
CA GLU A 24 -9.37 33.35 -19.44
C GLU A 24 -9.19 31.83 -19.49
N GLY A 25 -9.30 31.20 -18.32
CA GLY A 25 -9.33 29.75 -18.20
C GLY A 25 -10.72 29.15 -18.39
N ASN A 26 -10.79 27.82 -18.38
CA ASN A 26 -12.02 27.06 -18.55
C ASN A 26 -12.60 26.61 -17.21
N GLY A 27 -13.94 26.57 -17.13
CA GLY A 27 -14.66 26.14 -15.92
C GLY A 27 -14.58 27.16 -14.79
N ASP A 28 -15.07 26.75 -13.61
CA ASP A 28 -15.12 27.59 -12.41
C ASP A 28 -14.24 27.06 -11.27
N GLU A 29 -13.56 25.94 -11.48
CA GLU A 29 -12.67 25.35 -10.48
C GLU A 29 -11.29 25.99 -10.51
N THR A 30 -10.70 26.13 -9.33
CA THR A 30 -9.30 26.47 -9.12
C THR A 30 -8.62 25.40 -8.26
N ALA A 31 -7.29 25.37 -8.29
CA ALA A 31 -6.51 24.42 -7.50
C ALA A 31 -6.67 24.69 -5.99
N CYS A 32 -6.90 23.61 -5.24
CA CYS A 32 -7.01 23.61 -3.80
C CYS A 32 -5.63 23.69 -3.11
N VAL A 33 -5.57 24.17 -1.87
CA VAL A 33 -4.34 24.02 -1.08
C VAL A 33 -4.02 22.54 -0.87
N GLY A 34 -2.77 22.16 -1.13
CA GLY A 34 -2.28 20.78 -1.10
C GLY A 34 -2.44 20.03 -2.42
N CYS A 35 -3.11 20.62 -3.42
CA CYS A 35 -3.11 20.10 -4.78
C CYS A 35 -1.69 20.24 -5.40
N THR A 36 -1.27 19.27 -6.21
CA THR A 36 -0.07 19.39 -7.04
C THR A 36 -0.45 20.11 -8.33
N VAL A 37 0.00 21.34 -8.49
CA VAL A 37 -0.27 22.16 -9.67
C VAL A 37 0.84 21.96 -10.70
N SER A 38 0.49 22.02 -11.98
CA SER A 38 1.39 21.95 -13.13
C SER A 38 1.17 23.19 -13.99
N LEU A 39 2.23 23.97 -14.20
CA LEU A 39 2.16 25.21 -14.96
C LEU A 39 3.40 25.44 -15.81
N HIS A 40 3.24 26.28 -16.84
CA HIS A 40 4.37 26.96 -17.46
C HIS A 40 4.51 28.36 -16.90
N TYR A 41 5.75 28.80 -16.71
CA TYR A 41 6.10 30.18 -16.39
C TYR A 41 7.29 30.70 -17.18
N THR A 42 7.35 32.03 -17.31
CA THR A 42 8.54 32.82 -17.65
C THR A 42 8.67 33.97 -16.65
N GLY A 43 9.77 34.01 -15.91
CA GLY A 43 10.08 35.03 -14.90
C GLY A 43 11.00 36.12 -15.46
N ARG A 44 10.61 37.38 -15.26
CA ARG A 44 11.33 38.57 -15.74
C ARG A 44 11.50 39.61 -14.63
N LEU A 45 12.61 40.34 -14.68
CA LEU A 45 12.79 41.59 -13.94
C LEU A 45 11.98 42.71 -14.61
N THR A 46 11.79 43.83 -13.91
CA THR A 46 11.05 44.99 -14.43
C THR A 46 11.70 45.66 -15.65
N ASP A 47 13.00 45.41 -15.88
CA ASP A 47 13.71 45.86 -17.08
C ASP A 47 13.51 44.93 -18.30
N GLY A 48 12.75 43.83 -18.12
CA GLY A 48 12.46 42.83 -19.16
C GLY A 48 13.42 41.64 -19.20
N THR A 49 14.51 41.66 -18.42
CA THR A 49 15.49 40.58 -18.36
C THR A 49 14.83 39.30 -17.85
N VAL A 50 14.86 38.24 -18.67
CA VAL A 50 14.41 36.91 -18.27
C VAL A 50 15.47 36.28 -17.37
N PHE A 51 15.08 35.90 -16.16
CA PHE A 51 15.98 35.19 -15.25
C PHE A 51 15.70 33.69 -15.21
N ASP A 52 14.49 33.26 -15.57
CA ASP A 52 14.11 31.85 -15.56
C ASP A 52 12.86 31.58 -16.43
N SER A 53 12.79 30.41 -17.07
CA SER A 53 11.66 29.99 -17.92
C SER A 53 11.53 28.47 -17.95
N SER A 54 10.34 27.97 -17.60
CA SER A 54 10.00 26.54 -17.77
C SER A 54 9.74 26.18 -19.24
N VAL A 55 9.29 27.14 -20.05
CA VAL A 55 9.00 26.92 -21.48
C VAL A 55 10.30 26.64 -22.22
N ASP A 56 11.36 27.37 -21.88
CA ASP A 56 12.69 27.21 -22.48
C ASP A 56 13.32 25.86 -22.12
N ARG A 57 12.91 25.27 -21.00
CA ARG A 57 13.31 23.90 -20.60
C ARG A 57 12.49 22.81 -21.28
N GLY A 58 11.32 23.14 -21.85
CA GLY A 58 10.42 22.18 -22.47
C GLY A 58 9.64 21.29 -21.49
N GLU A 59 9.74 21.53 -20.18
CA GLU A 59 9.07 20.73 -19.14
C GLU A 59 8.23 21.63 -18.22
N PRO A 60 6.98 21.23 -17.89
CA PRO A 60 6.15 21.93 -16.91
C PRO A 60 6.82 22.01 -15.53
N PHE A 61 6.53 23.09 -14.83
CA PHE A 61 6.89 23.22 -13.42
C PHE A 61 5.76 22.71 -12.54
N GLU A 62 6.06 21.71 -11.70
CA GLU A 62 5.12 21.14 -10.75
C GLU A 62 5.49 21.46 -9.30
N PHE A 63 4.51 21.85 -8.48
CA PHE A 63 4.71 22.07 -7.05
C PHE A 63 3.41 21.86 -6.25
N GLU A 64 3.53 21.70 -4.93
CA GLU A 64 2.39 21.63 -4.02
C GLU A 64 1.92 23.03 -3.61
N LEU A 65 0.66 23.35 -3.93
CA LEU A 65 0.10 24.67 -3.67
C LEU A 65 -0.15 24.92 -2.17
N GLY A 66 0.26 26.08 -1.66
CA GLY A 66 -0.01 26.53 -0.29
C GLY A 66 0.84 25.83 0.77
N LYS A 67 2.01 25.31 0.38
CA LYS A 67 2.99 24.66 1.26
C LYS A 67 4.25 25.49 1.51
N GLY A 68 4.39 26.65 0.86
CA GLY A 68 5.60 27.47 0.96
C GLY A 68 6.80 26.86 0.24
N SER A 69 6.59 25.95 -0.72
CA SER A 69 7.63 25.40 -1.59
C SER A 69 8.08 26.37 -2.69
N VAL A 70 7.31 27.44 -2.88
CA VAL A 70 7.52 28.51 -3.86
C VAL A 70 7.42 29.87 -3.17
N ILE A 71 7.73 30.95 -3.88
CA ILE A 71 7.53 32.31 -3.36
C ILE A 71 6.06 32.54 -2.96
N LYS A 72 5.83 33.36 -1.93
CA LYS A 72 4.49 33.63 -1.40
C LYS A 72 3.52 34.12 -2.48
N ALA A 73 4.01 34.91 -3.44
CA ALA A 73 3.22 35.37 -4.56
C ALA A 73 2.65 34.23 -5.41
N PHE A 74 3.40 33.14 -5.63
CA PHE A 74 2.91 31.98 -6.37
C PHE A 74 1.81 31.26 -5.59
N ASP A 75 2.02 31.01 -4.29
CA ASP A 75 1.01 30.36 -3.45
C ASP A 75 -0.33 31.12 -3.44
N LEU A 76 -0.29 32.46 -3.52
CA LEU A 76 -1.48 33.30 -3.59
C LEU A 76 -2.06 33.38 -5.02
N GLY A 77 -1.23 33.73 -6.00
CA GLY A 77 -1.66 33.98 -7.38
C GLY A 77 -2.16 32.72 -8.07
N VAL A 78 -1.41 31.62 -7.97
CA VAL A 78 -1.74 30.35 -8.65
C VAL A 78 -3.02 29.73 -8.08
N ALA A 79 -3.33 29.94 -6.79
CA ALA A 79 -4.59 29.51 -6.18
C ALA A 79 -5.84 30.15 -6.80
N THR A 80 -5.68 31.26 -7.52
CA THR A 80 -6.77 31.96 -8.21
C THR A 80 -6.90 31.58 -9.69
N MET A 81 -5.98 30.78 -10.23
CA MET A 81 -5.95 30.46 -11.65
C MET A 81 -6.93 29.34 -11.99
N LYS A 82 -7.65 29.51 -13.10
CA LYS A 82 -8.47 28.48 -13.73
C LYS A 82 -7.64 27.61 -14.69
N LEU A 83 -8.16 26.44 -15.06
CA LEU A 83 -7.50 25.54 -16.01
C LEU A 83 -7.30 26.22 -17.38
N GLY A 84 -6.07 26.26 -17.89
CA GLY A 84 -5.74 26.88 -19.19
C GLY A 84 -5.66 28.40 -19.19
N GLU A 85 -5.82 29.04 -18.01
CA GLU A 85 -5.67 30.48 -17.84
C GLU A 85 -4.22 30.91 -18.09
N LYS A 86 -4.04 32.06 -18.73
CA LYS A 86 -2.75 32.76 -18.81
C LYS A 86 -2.83 34.11 -18.12
N CYS A 87 -1.84 34.45 -17.30
CA CYS A 87 -1.80 35.75 -16.63
C CYS A 87 -0.38 36.27 -16.44
N TYR A 88 -0.24 37.59 -16.30
CA TYR A 88 0.91 38.16 -15.62
C TYR A 88 0.66 38.22 -14.10
N LEU A 89 1.68 37.88 -13.33
CA LEU A 89 1.73 38.02 -11.89
C LEU A 89 2.90 38.93 -11.51
N THR A 90 2.59 40.13 -11.03
CA THR A 90 3.57 41.09 -10.52
C THR A 90 3.73 40.88 -9.03
N CYS A 91 4.96 40.61 -8.60
CA CYS A 91 5.31 40.19 -7.26
C CYS A 91 6.26 41.20 -6.64
N ALA A 92 5.79 41.91 -5.60
CA ALA A 92 6.64 42.77 -4.79
C ALA A 92 7.70 41.94 -4.03
N PRO A 93 8.83 42.56 -3.62
CA PRO A 93 9.95 41.81 -3.05
C PRO A 93 9.59 41.01 -1.79
N ASN A 94 8.74 41.57 -0.92
CA ASN A 94 8.28 40.92 0.31
C ASN A 94 7.40 39.66 0.08
N TYR A 95 6.86 39.49 -1.13
CA TYR A 95 6.16 38.29 -1.60
C TYR A 95 7.02 37.40 -2.51
N ALA A 96 8.25 37.82 -2.81
CA ALA A 96 9.25 37.12 -3.61
C ALA A 96 10.50 36.77 -2.76
N TYR A 97 11.68 37.31 -3.11
CA TYR A 97 12.96 37.00 -2.47
C TYR A 97 13.45 38.08 -1.48
N GLY A 98 12.70 39.16 -1.30
CA GLY A 98 12.98 40.24 -0.35
C GLY A 98 14.36 40.90 -0.53
N ALA A 99 14.86 41.49 0.55
CA ALA A 99 16.14 42.19 0.60
C ALA A 99 17.37 41.30 0.35
N ALA A 100 17.22 39.98 0.43
CA ALA A 100 18.30 39.06 0.12
C ALA A 100 18.45 38.84 -1.40
N GLY A 101 17.35 38.92 -2.15
CA GLY A 101 17.31 38.49 -3.55
C GLY A 101 17.61 36.99 -3.70
N SER A 102 17.99 36.59 -4.91
CA SER A 102 18.54 35.25 -5.21
C SER A 102 19.70 35.40 -6.20
N PRO A 103 20.89 35.79 -5.72
CA PRO A 103 22.06 36.00 -6.58
C PRO A 103 22.49 34.73 -7.34
N PRO A 104 23.09 34.87 -8.54
CA PRO A 104 23.38 36.13 -9.23
C PRO A 104 22.19 36.70 -10.03
N SER A 105 21.13 35.90 -10.24
CA SER A 105 20.09 36.21 -11.23
C SER A 105 19.03 37.21 -10.73
N ILE A 106 18.77 37.25 -9.42
CA ILE A 106 17.75 38.12 -8.81
C ILE A 106 18.41 39.04 -7.78
N PRO A 107 18.51 40.34 -8.05
CA PRO A 107 19.04 41.31 -7.08
C PRO A 107 18.18 41.44 -5.81
N PRO A 108 18.76 41.97 -4.72
CA PRO A 108 18.01 42.46 -3.56
C PRO A 108 16.82 43.34 -3.93
N ASP A 109 15.71 43.22 -3.20
CA ASP A 109 14.53 44.07 -3.30
C ASP A 109 13.92 44.18 -4.72
N SER A 110 14.07 43.12 -5.51
CA SER A 110 13.55 43.06 -6.89
C SER A 110 12.06 42.79 -6.94
N THR A 111 11.33 43.61 -7.70
CA THR A 111 9.98 43.27 -8.16
C THR A 111 10.09 42.32 -9.35
N LEU A 112 9.34 41.23 -9.31
CA LEU A 112 9.36 40.20 -10.34
C LEU A 112 8.05 40.19 -11.12
N ILE A 113 8.11 39.92 -12.41
CA ILE A 113 6.95 39.75 -13.27
C ILE A 113 7.01 38.34 -13.84
N PHE A 114 5.97 37.54 -13.58
CA PHE A 114 5.84 36.19 -14.12
C PHE A 114 4.71 36.13 -15.13
N GLU A 115 4.99 35.63 -16.32
CA GLU A 115 3.96 35.12 -17.21
C GLU A 115 3.67 33.67 -16.80
N LEU A 116 2.41 33.34 -16.49
CA LEU A 116 1.99 32.02 -16.03
C LEU A 116 0.94 31.44 -16.99
N GLU A 117 0.99 30.12 -17.20
CA GLU A 117 -0.03 29.34 -17.89
C GLU A 117 -0.36 28.08 -17.07
N MET A 118 -1.61 27.99 -16.62
CA MET A 118 -2.08 26.84 -15.83
C MET A 118 -2.37 25.64 -16.74
N LEU A 119 -1.60 24.55 -16.58
CA LEU A 119 -1.78 23.33 -17.37
C LEU A 119 -2.73 22.33 -16.69
N GLY A 120 -2.77 22.34 -15.35
CA GLY A 120 -3.72 21.55 -14.57
C GLY A 120 -3.24 21.27 -13.16
N TRP A 121 -3.99 20.46 -12.43
CA TRP A 121 -3.63 20.04 -11.07
C TRP A 121 -4.17 18.66 -10.74
N LYS A 122 -3.54 18.02 -9.76
CA LYS A 122 -3.95 16.73 -9.21
C LYS A 122 -4.22 16.87 -7.72
N GLY A 123 -5.17 16.09 -7.23
CA GLY A 123 -5.46 16.06 -5.80
C GLY A 123 -4.30 15.42 -5.04
N LYS A 124 -4.27 15.63 -3.73
CA LYS A 124 -3.30 14.95 -2.86
C LYS A 124 -3.58 13.44 -2.87
N ASP A 125 -2.56 12.62 -3.09
CA ASP A 125 -2.72 11.18 -2.97
C ASP A 125 -2.87 10.76 -1.49
N ILE A 126 -3.99 10.10 -1.17
CA ILE A 126 -4.26 9.55 0.16
C ILE A 126 -4.41 8.03 0.13
N SER A 127 -4.11 7.39 -0.99
CA SER A 127 -4.13 5.94 -1.11
C SER A 127 -3.13 5.29 -0.13
N PRO A 128 -3.48 4.13 0.47
CA PRO A 128 -2.57 3.38 1.32
C PRO A 128 -1.23 3.04 0.66
N GLU A 129 -1.25 2.75 -0.65
CA GLU A 129 -0.07 2.33 -1.43
C GLU A 129 0.65 3.51 -2.12
N GLN A 130 0.16 4.74 -2.00
CA GLN A 130 0.69 5.92 -2.71
C GLN A 130 0.71 5.72 -4.24
N ASP A 131 -0.33 5.07 -4.77
CA ASP A 131 -0.49 4.67 -6.18
C ASP A 131 -1.44 5.61 -6.97
N LYS A 132 -1.80 6.75 -6.37
CA LYS A 132 -2.73 7.76 -6.92
C LYS A 132 -4.11 7.18 -7.20
N SER A 133 -4.54 6.17 -6.45
CA SER A 133 -5.88 5.60 -6.58
C SER A 133 -6.96 6.41 -5.86
N ILE A 134 -6.57 7.27 -4.92
CA ILE A 134 -7.47 8.17 -4.21
C ILE A 134 -6.87 9.57 -4.22
N GLU A 135 -7.39 10.45 -5.06
CA GLU A 135 -7.01 11.86 -5.11
C GLU A 135 -7.95 12.69 -4.23
N TYR A 136 -7.38 13.51 -3.35
CA TYR A 136 -8.07 14.27 -2.32
C TYR A 136 -7.97 15.77 -2.56
N TYR A 137 -9.11 16.46 -2.61
CA TYR A 137 -9.24 17.88 -2.86
C TYR A 137 -10.01 18.54 -1.71
N VAL A 138 -9.36 19.43 -0.96
CA VAL A 138 -10.04 20.19 0.11
C VAL A 138 -10.85 21.31 -0.53
N LEU A 139 -12.16 21.30 -0.36
CA LEU A 139 -13.05 22.35 -0.86
C LEU A 139 -13.27 23.44 0.19
N GLU A 140 -13.64 23.03 1.40
CA GLU A 140 -13.84 23.93 2.54
C GLU A 140 -12.98 23.43 3.71
N LYS A 141 -11.99 24.23 4.11
CA LYS A 141 -11.15 23.92 5.28
C LYS A 141 -11.93 24.12 6.57
N SER A 142 -11.54 23.39 7.62
CA SER A 142 -11.98 23.66 8.98
C SER A 142 -10.79 23.95 9.89
N ASP A 143 -10.96 24.93 10.78
CA ASP A 143 -9.99 25.27 11.84
C ASP A 143 -10.11 24.36 13.08
N LYS A 144 -11.07 23.43 13.07
CA LYS A 144 -11.19 22.42 14.13
C LYS A 144 -9.96 21.50 14.09
N ARG A 145 -9.74 20.74 15.18
CA ARG A 145 -8.57 19.83 15.29
C ARG A 145 -8.94 18.36 15.45
N ARG A 146 -10.24 18.05 15.38
CA ARG A 146 -10.73 16.69 15.62
C ARG A 146 -10.85 15.97 14.28
N SER A 147 -10.22 14.81 14.19
CA SER A 147 -10.36 13.86 13.08
C SER A 147 -10.89 12.53 13.58
N PRO A 148 -11.63 11.77 12.76
CA PRO A 148 -12.09 10.43 13.10
C PRO A 148 -10.94 9.50 13.46
N LYS A 149 -11.16 8.66 14.48
CA LYS A 149 -10.29 7.54 14.84
C LYS A 149 -11.08 6.25 14.76
N ASP A 150 -10.40 5.11 14.58
CA ASP A 150 -11.07 3.81 14.54
C ASP A 150 -11.92 3.61 15.81
N GLY A 151 -13.20 3.29 15.63
CA GLY A 151 -14.19 3.22 16.71
C GLY A 151 -14.93 4.52 17.05
N SER A 152 -14.59 5.67 16.47
CA SER A 152 -15.36 6.92 16.61
C SER A 152 -16.72 6.83 15.93
N SER A 153 -17.76 7.40 16.55
CA SER A 153 -19.04 7.67 15.87
C SER A 153 -18.86 8.89 14.96
N VAL A 154 -19.13 8.73 13.67
CA VAL A 154 -19.02 9.79 12.66
C VAL A 154 -20.35 10.02 11.98
N LYS A 155 -20.69 11.28 11.74
CA LYS A 155 -21.81 11.70 10.91
C LYS A 155 -21.28 12.45 9.71
N VAL A 156 -21.60 11.99 8.51
CA VAL A 156 -21.13 12.57 7.26
C VAL A 156 -22.29 12.78 6.29
N HIS A 157 -22.20 13.83 5.47
CA HIS A 157 -22.99 13.96 4.24
C HIS A 157 -22.12 13.53 3.08
N ILE A 158 -22.62 12.61 2.25
CA ILE A 158 -21.92 12.13 1.07
C ILE A 158 -22.76 12.36 -0.18
N THR A 159 -22.09 12.74 -1.26
CA THR A 159 -22.66 12.86 -2.60
C THR A 159 -21.74 12.15 -3.58
N GLY A 160 -22.19 11.02 -4.13
CA GLY A 160 -21.49 10.23 -5.13
C GLY A 160 -21.87 10.65 -6.55
N LYS A 161 -20.87 10.88 -7.40
CA LYS A 161 -21.01 11.27 -8.80
C LYS A 161 -20.23 10.33 -9.73
N TYR A 162 -20.84 10.02 -10.87
CA TYR A 162 -20.20 9.33 -11.97
C TYR A 162 -20.55 10.03 -13.28
N ASP A 163 -19.54 10.40 -14.06
CA ASP A 163 -19.69 11.14 -15.32
C ASP A 163 -20.58 12.39 -15.18
N GLY A 164 -20.38 13.14 -14.10
CA GLY A 164 -21.15 14.34 -13.74
C GLY A 164 -22.53 14.09 -13.12
N ASN A 165 -23.07 12.86 -13.21
CA ASN A 165 -24.39 12.52 -12.68
C ASN A 165 -24.30 12.08 -11.21
N VAL A 166 -25.17 12.62 -10.36
CA VAL A 166 -25.30 12.17 -8.96
C VAL A 166 -26.04 10.84 -8.94
N PHE A 167 -25.43 9.81 -8.36
CA PHE A 167 -26.05 8.49 -8.20
C PHE A 167 -26.40 8.17 -6.73
N GLU A 168 -25.80 8.88 -5.78
CA GLU A 168 -26.04 8.73 -4.35
C GLU A 168 -25.93 10.10 -3.68
N GLU A 169 -26.87 10.43 -2.80
CA GLU A 169 -26.75 11.55 -1.89
C GLU A 169 -27.49 11.24 -0.59
N ARG A 170 -26.77 11.23 0.54
CA ARG A 170 -27.38 10.98 1.85
C ARG A 170 -26.49 11.45 3.00
N GLU A 171 -27.13 11.71 4.12
CA GLU A 171 -26.47 11.73 5.42
C GLU A 171 -26.42 10.32 6.00
N VAL A 172 -25.27 9.94 6.55
CA VAL A 172 -25.08 8.63 7.20
C VAL A 172 -24.31 8.82 8.50
N GLN A 173 -24.72 8.06 9.52
CA GLN A 173 -24.01 7.98 10.79
C GLN A 173 -23.58 6.52 11.02
N PHE A 174 -22.29 6.32 11.31
CA PHE A 174 -21.74 4.99 11.51
C PHE A 174 -20.49 5.05 12.41
N VAL A 175 -20.04 3.87 12.85
CA VAL A 175 -18.77 3.74 13.58
C VAL A 175 -17.64 3.69 12.58
N PHE A 176 -16.71 4.65 12.65
CA PHE A 176 -15.56 4.70 11.78
C PHE A 176 -14.73 3.41 11.88
N GLY A 177 -14.51 2.79 10.74
CA GLY A 177 -13.94 1.46 10.60
C GLY A 177 -14.97 0.35 10.40
N GLU A 178 -16.26 0.66 10.40
CA GLU A 178 -17.38 -0.26 10.10
C GLU A 178 -18.24 0.31 8.94
N GLY A 179 -17.69 1.19 8.09
CA GLY A 179 -18.42 1.86 7.02
C GLY A 179 -19.03 0.93 5.97
N SER A 180 -18.40 -0.21 5.70
CA SER A 180 -18.92 -1.18 4.72
C SER A 180 -20.32 -1.70 5.09
N ASP A 181 -20.66 -1.80 6.38
CA ASP A 181 -21.99 -2.27 6.84
C ASP A 181 -23.13 -1.31 6.44
N VAL A 182 -22.80 -0.03 6.24
CA VAL A 182 -23.76 1.01 5.81
C VAL A 182 -23.58 1.40 4.34
N GLY A 183 -22.79 0.62 3.58
CA GLY A 183 -22.56 0.83 2.16
C GLY A 183 -21.60 1.97 1.83
N ILE A 184 -20.71 2.33 2.76
CA ILE A 184 -19.63 3.30 2.48
C ILE A 184 -18.49 2.57 1.77
N LEU A 185 -18.01 3.15 0.66
CA LEU A 185 -16.88 2.62 -0.09
C LEU A 185 -15.58 2.79 0.70
N ASP A 186 -14.65 1.85 0.54
CA ASP A 186 -13.34 1.89 1.21
C ASP A 186 -12.61 3.21 0.95
N GLY A 187 -12.64 3.72 -0.28
CA GLY A 187 -12.02 5.00 -0.62
C GLY A 187 -12.66 6.21 0.07
N VAL A 188 -13.98 6.16 0.30
CA VAL A 188 -14.73 7.19 1.06
C VAL A 188 -14.35 7.11 2.54
N GLU A 189 -14.27 5.92 3.11
CA GLU A 189 -13.87 5.74 4.52
C GLU A 189 -12.41 6.16 4.75
N ILE A 190 -11.49 5.82 3.83
CA ILE A 190 -10.09 6.28 3.89
C ILE A 190 -10.03 7.81 3.88
N ALA A 191 -10.83 8.47 3.03
CA ALA A 191 -10.91 9.93 2.99
C ALA A 191 -11.43 10.53 4.29
N ILE A 192 -12.50 9.98 4.86
CA ILE A 192 -13.05 10.41 6.16
C ILE A 192 -11.97 10.36 7.25
N GLY A 193 -11.08 9.36 7.23
CA GLY A 193 -9.95 9.26 8.15
C GLY A 193 -8.88 10.36 8.00
N LYS A 194 -8.86 11.09 6.87
CA LYS A 194 -7.96 12.23 6.63
C LYS A 194 -8.64 13.58 6.86
N MET A 195 -9.95 13.61 6.99
CA MET A 195 -10.74 14.83 7.19
C MET A 195 -10.62 15.38 8.61
N VAL A 196 -10.87 16.68 8.73
CA VAL A 196 -11.09 17.38 9.99
C VAL A 196 -12.58 17.67 10.16
N LEU A 197 -13.08 17.66 11.40
CA LEU A 197 -14.48 17.98 11.71
C LEU A 197 -14.90 19.30 11.08
N GLY A 198 -15.97 19.32 10.30
CA GLY A 198 -16.48 20.49 9.58
C GLY A 198 -15.85 20.74 8.22
N GLU A 199 -14.85 19.95 7.81
CA GLU A 199 -14.25 20.02 6.48
C GLU A 199 -15.20 19.47 5.41
N THR A 200 -15.18 20.08 4.24
CA THR A 200 -15.80 19.56 3.01
C THR A 200 -14.70 19.24 2.01
N ALA A 201 -14.67 18.01 1.51
CA ALA A 201 -13.66 17.55 0.56
C ALA A 201 -14.30 16.84 -0.63
N ARG A 202 -13.70 16.98 -1.81
CA ARG A 202 -13.96 16.13 -2.98
C ARG A 202 -12.86 15.09 -3.07
N ILE A 203 -13.24 13.86 -3.39
CA ILE A 203 -12.31 12.79 -3.69
C ILE A 203 -12.62 12.16 -5.03
N LYS A 204 -11.57 11.72 -5.72
CA LYS A 204 -11.66 10.93 -6.95
C LYS A 204 -11.08 9.56 -6.67
N ILE A 205 -11.88 8.52 -6.86
CA ILE A 205 -11.58 7.16 -6.40
C ILE A 205 -11.52 6.22 -7.60
N LYS A 206 -10.34 5.62 -7.82
CA LYS A 206 -10.15 4.55 -8.80
C LYS A 206 -10.88 3.27 -8.37
N PRO A 207 -11.13 2.34 -9.31
CA PRO A 207 -11.94 1.15 -9.06
C PRO A 207 -11.50 0.30 -7.87
N THR A 208 -10.20 0.25 -7.61
CA THR A 208 -9.58 -0.52 -6.52
C THR A 208 -10.19 -0.20 -5.15
N TYR A 209 -10.61 1.04 -4.93
CA TYR A 209 -11.22 1.51 -3.67
C TYR A 209 -12.69 1.95 -3.84
N ALA A 210 -13.31 1.60 -4.98
CA ALA A 210 -14.69 1.92 -5.31
C ALA A 210 -15.48 0.64 -5.67
N PHE A 211 -16.09 0.56 -6.85
CA PHE A 211 -16.94 -0.56 -7.27
C PHE A 211 -16.19 -1.71 -7.97
N GLY A 212 -14.87 -1.58 -8.13
CA GLY A 212 -14.00 -2.62 -8.70
C GLY A 212 -14.45 -3.16 -10.05
N VAL A 213 -14.16 -4.44 -10.28
CA VAL A 213 -14.44 -5.16 -11.54
C VAL A 213 -15.94 -5.42 -11.75
N LYS A 214 -16.75 -5.37 -10.70
CA LYS A 214 -18.20 -5.61 -10.81
C LYS A 214 -18.94 -4.36 -11.28
N GLY A 215 -18.43 -3.17 -10.96
CA GLY A 215 -19.19 -1.94 -11.11
C GLY A 215 -20.41 -1.89 -10.18
N CYS A 216 -21.34 -0.98 -10.46
CA CYS A 216 -22.63 -0.92 -9.78
C CYS A 216 -23.75 -0.73 -10.82
N PRO A 217 -24.35 -1.82 -11.33
CA PRO A 217 -25.39 -1.75 -12.33
C PRO A 217 -26.62 -0.95 -11.89
N GLU A 218 -26.96 -0.99 -10.59
CA GLU A 218 -28.10 -0.25 -10.01
C GLU A 218 -27.95 1.27 -10.18
N HIS A 219 -26.71 1.75 -10.24
CA HIS A 219 -26.36 3.16 -10.41
C HIS A 219 -25.81 3.48 -11.81
N ASN A 220 -25.92 2.56 -12.77
CA ASN A 220 -25.33 2.66 -14.11
C ASN A 220 -23.80 2.91 -14.10
N ILE A 221 -23.11 2.36 -13.10
CA ILE A 221 -21.66 2.49 -12.96
C ILE A 221 -21.01 1.25 -13.59
N PRO A 222 -20.21 1.39 -14.66
CA PRO A 222 -19.60 0.25 -15.32
C PRO A 222 -18.47 -0.38 -14.48
N PRO A 223 -18.08 -1.62 -14.80
CA PRO A 223 -16.84 -2.23 -14.32
C PRO A 223 -15.64 -1.30 -14.47
N ASN A 224 -14.80 -1.25 -13.44
CA ASN A 224 -13.57 -0.45 -13.44
C ASN A 224 -13.80 1.06 -13.67
N ALA A 225 -14.96 1.57 -13.26
CA ALA A 225 -15.23 3.01 -13.26
C ALA A 225 -14.50 3.75 -12.14
N THR A 226 -13.96 4.93 -12.48
CA THR A 226 -13.54 5.92 -11.48
C THR A 226 -14.76 6.77 -11.11
N VAL A 227 -14.98 6.98 -9.81
CA VAL A 227 -16.11 7.75 -9.29
C VAL A 227 -15.60 8.91 -8.46
N GLU A 228 -16.45 9.93 -8.30
CA GLU A 228 -16.16 11.11 -7.48
C GLU A 228 -17.11 11.14 -6.30
N TYR A 229 -16.61 11.53 -5.13
CA TYR A 229 -17.44 11.77 -3.96
C TYR A 229 -17.16 13.15 -3.39
N THR A 230 -18.20 13.88 -3.01
CA THR A 230 -18.10 15.04 -2.13
C THR A 230 -18.54 14.61 -0.74
N ILE A 231 -17.71 14.87 0.26
CA ILE A 231 -17.90 14.44 1.64
C ILE A 231 -17.83 15.67 2.53
N LYS A 232 -18.81 15.81 3.43
CA LYS A 232 -18.77 16.78 4.52
C LYS A 232 -18.80 16.06 5.85
N LEU A 233 -17.76 16.27 6.67
CA LEU A 233 -17.69 15.69 8.01
C LEU A 233 -18.48 16.57 8.98
N ILE A 234 -19.71 16.16 9.28
CA ILE A 234 -20.64 16.95 10.10
C ILE A 234 -20.31 16.81 11.58
N ASP A 235 -20.16 15.57 12.04
CA ASP A 235 -19.88 15.27 13.44
C ASP A 235 -18.87 14.13 13.60
N CYS A 236 -18.11 14.20 14.67
CA CYS A 236 -17.14 13.20 15.08
C CYS A 236 -17.09 13.15 16.60
N GLU A 237 -17.71 12.12 17.15
CA GLU A 237 -17.63 11.81 18.56
C GLU A 237 -16.41 10.94 18.83
N LYS A 238 -15.82 11.08 20.02
CA LYS A 238 -14.68 10.25 20.40
C LYS A 238 -15.16 8.80 20.58
N GLY A 239 -14.44 7.87 19.96
CA GLY A 239 -14.57 6.45 20.29
C GLY A 239 -14.13 6.17 21.73
N LEU A 240 -14.37 4.93 22.18
CA LEU A 240 -13.85 4.46 23.46
C LEU A 240 -12.32 4.57 23.49
N GLU A 241 -11.78 5.02 24.63
CA GLU A 241 -10.34 5.12 24.86
C GLU A 241 -9.88 3.91 25.69
N ASP A 242 -9.34 2.88 25.03
CA ASP A 242 -9.03 1.56 25.59
C ASP A 242 -8.22 1.59 26.90
N TRP A 243 -7.34 2.58 27.06
CA TRP A 243 -6.50 2.75 28.24
C TRP A 243 -7.26 3.26 29.48
N LYS A 244 -8.43 3.90 29.30
CA LYS A 244 -9.28 4.37 30.40
C LYS A 244 -10.18 3.28 30.98
N LEU A 245 -10.38 2.19 30.24
CA LEU A 245 -11.27 1.11 30.65
C LEU A 245 -10.64 0.26 31.75
N SER A 246 -11.43 -0.09 32.75
CA SER A 246 -11.08 -1.15 33.71
C SER A 246 -11.11 -2.52 33.05
N ASP A 247 -10.47 -3.51 33.66
CA ASP A 247 -10.37 -4.87 33.08
C ASP A 247 -11.75 -5.52 32.88
N ASN A 248 -12.70 -5.24 33.79
CA ASN A 248 -14.09 -5.68 33.67
C ASN A 248 -14.81 -5.02 32.49
N GLU A 249 -14.61 -3.71 32.29
CA GLU A 249 -15.20 -2.99 31.15
C GLU A 249 -14.58 -3.45 29.82
N ARG A 250 -13.27 -3.71 29.79
CA ARG A 250 -12.58 -4.29 28.62
C ARG A 250 -13.15 -5.65 28.25
N LEU A 251 -13.41 -6.51 29.25
CA LEU A 251 -14.02 -7.81 29.02
C LEU A 251 -15.43 -7.68 28.43
N GLU A 252 -16.23 -6.73 28.93
CA GLU A 252 -17.58 -6.52 28.41
C GLU A 252 -17.55 -5.97 26.97
N GLN A 253 -16.65 -5.02 26.68
CA GLN A 253 -16.43 -4.55 25.30
C GLN A 253 -15.95 -5.68 24.38
N ALA A 254 -15.04 -6.53 24.83
CA ALA A 254 -14.57 -7.67 24.05
C ALA A 254 -15.71 -8.63 23.68
N LYS A 255 -16.65 -8.89 24.60
CA LYS A 255 -17.85 -9.69 24.29
C LYS A 255 -18.71 -9.04 23.21
N ILE A 256 -18.94 -7.73 23.29
CA ILE A 256 -19.70 -6.98 22.29
C ILE A 256 -19.04 -7.12 20.91
N TYR A 257 -17.72 -6.96 20.81
CA TYR A 257 -16.99 -7.13 19.55
C TYR A 257 -17.03 -8.56 19.03
N LYS A 258 -16.96 -9.57 19.90
CA LYS A 258 -17.15 -10.98 19.51
C LYS A 258 -18.54 -11.23 18.93
N GLU A 259 -19.58 -10.65 19.53
CA GLU A 259 -20.96 -10.75 19.04
C GLU A 259 -21.15 -10.03 17.71
N LYS A 260 -20.59 -8.83 17.55
CA LYS A 260 -20.51 -8.12 16.26
C LYS A 260 -19.84 -8.97 15.20
N GLY A 261 -18.67 -9.55 15.51
CA GLY A 261 -17.97 -10.46 14.58
C GLY A 261 -18.80 -11.68 14.19
N THR A 262 -19.59 -12.22 15.11
CA THR A 262 -20.52 -13.33 14.83
C THR A 262 -21.67 -12.88 13.93
N THR A 263 -22.16 -11.66 14.11
CA THR A 263 -23.19 -11.06 13.25
C THR A 263 -22.68 -10.86 11.83
N TYR A 264 -21.48 -10.28 11.65
CA TYR A 264 -20.86 -10.12 10.34
C TYR A 264 -20.52 -11.45 9.67
N PHE A 265 -20.09 -12.45 10.45
CA PHE A 265 -19.88 -13.81 9.94
C PHE A 265 -21.17 -14.41 9.36
N LYS A 266 -22.33 -14.21 10.02
CA LYS A 266 -23.63 -14.66 9.50
C LYS A 266 -24.04 -13.89 8.24
N LYS A 267 -23.70 -12.60 8.14
CA LYS A 267 -23.87 -11.78 6.94
C LYS A 267 -22.92 -12.17 5.79
N GLN A 268 -21.97 -13.09 6.03
CA GLN A 268 -20.90 -13.48 5.10
C GLN A 268 -19.89 -12.36 4.79
N ASP A 269 -19.87 -11.30 5.59
CA ASP A 269 -18.82 -10.28 5.56
C ASP A 269 -17.65 -10.75 6.44
N TYR A 270 -16.83 -11.63 5.88
CA TYR A 270 -15.68 -12.20 6.58
C TYR A 270 -14.59 -11.16 6.91
N PRO A 271 -14.23 -10.20 6.02
CA PRO A 271 -13.27 -9.16 6.36
C PRO A 271 -13.65 -8.33 7.60
N LEU A 272 -14.90 -7.86 7.67
CA LEU A 272 -15.36 -7.09 8.82
C LEU A 272 -15.48 -7.96 10.08
N ALA A 273 -15.89 -9.22 9.93
CA ALA A 273 -15.88 -10.18 11.03
C ALA A 273 -14.47 -10.38 11.61
N ILE A 274 -13.45 -10.55 10.76
CA ILE A 274 -12.04 -10.66 11.18
C ILE A 274 -11.62 -9.39 11.92
N LYS A 275 -11.98 -8.21 11.43
CA LYS A 275 -11.67 -6.94 12.10
C LYS A 275 -12.28 -6.88 13.50
N MET A 276 -13.54 -7.27 13.66
CA MET A 276 -14.20 -7.31 14.97
C MET A 276 -13.56 -8.32 15.93
N TYR A 277 -13.19 -9.52 15.46
CA TYR A 277 -12.49 -10.49 16.30
C TYR A 277 -11.10 -10.00 16.71
N LYS A 278 -10.35 -9.34 15.82
CA LYS A 278 -9.07 -8.71 16.18
C LYS A 278 -9.24 -7.65 17.26
N LYS A 279 -10.26 -6.79 17.17
CA LYS A 279 -10.60 -5.82 18.23
C LYS A 279 -10.93 -6.53 19.54
N CYS A 280 -11.72 -7.60 19.51
CA CYS A 280 -12.00 -8.41 20.70
C CYS A 280 -10.72 -8.90 21.37
N VAL A 281 -9.74 -9.36 20.60
CA VAL A 281 -8.46 -9.85 21.15
C VAL A 281 -7.63 -8.71 21.72
N SER A 282 -7.56 -7.55 21.06
CA SER A 282 -6.77 -6.40 21.52
C SER A 282 -7.24 -5.87 22.88
N PHE A 283 -8.55 -5.85 23.13
CA PHE A 283 -9.09 -5.48 24.45
C PHE A 283 -8.68 -6.44 25.58
N LEU A 284 -8.30 -7.68 25.24
CA LEU A 284 -7.99 -8.74 26.20
C LEU A 284 -6.49 -9.03 26.32
N GLU A 285 -5.61 -8.35 25.60
CA GLU A 285 -4.16 -8.62 25.61
C GLU A 285 -3.53 -8.51 27.00
N ASN A 286 -3.99 -7.54 27.80
CA ASN A 286 -3.47 -7.29 29.14
C ASN A 286 -4.19 -8.08 30.24
N ASN A 287 -5.28 -8.78 29.91
CA ASN A 287 -6.12 -9.49 30.88
C ASN A 287 -5.74 -10.98 30.92
N SER A 288 -5.21 -11.44 32.05
CA SER A 288 -4.77 -12.84 32.23
C SER A 288 -5.83 -13.74 32.89
N ASP A 289 -7.04 -13.23 33.12
CA ASP A 289 -8.10 -13.98 33.79
C ASP A 289 -8.62 -15.15 32.95
N ASN A 290 -9.06 -16.21 33.62
CA ASN A 290 -9.59 -17.42 32.97
C ASN A 290 -10.76 -17.12 32.04
N GLU A 291 -11.66 -16.20 32.42
CA GLU A 291 -12.81 -15.81 31.58
C GLU A 291 -12.36 -15.02 30.34
N SER A 292 -11.39 -14.11 30.50
CA SER A 292 -10.79 -13.36 29.38
C SER A 292 -10.11 -14.31 28.38
N ASN A 293 -9.37 -15.30 28.88
CA ASN A 293 -8.74 -16.32 28.04
C ASN A 293 -9.77 -17.14 27.27
N LYS A 294 -10.87 -17.59 27.89
CA LYS A 294 -11.95 -18.30 27.19
C LYS A 294 -12.57 -17.46 26.08
N VAL A 295 -12.80 -16.16 26.32
CA VAL A 295 -13.35 -15.24 25.31
C VAL A 295 -12.35 -15.05 24.16
N LYS A 296 -11.07 -14.84 24.48
CA LYS A 296 -9.98 -14.72 23.51
C LYS A 296 -9.87 -15.96 22.61
N VAL A 297 -9.82 -17.15 23.21
CA VAL A 297 -9.80 -18.44 22.49
C VAL A 297 -11.01 -18.58 21.58
N ALA A 298 -12.21 -18.24 22.05
CA ALA A 298 -13.42 -18.31 21.23
C ALA A 298 -13.39 -17.33 20.04
N ALA A 299 -12.91 -16.10 20.26
CA ALA A 299 -12.79 -15.08 19.21
C ALA A 299 -11.77 -15.50 18.14
N ILE A 300 -10.57 -15.93 18.55
CA ILE A 300 -9.53 -16.39 17.62
C ILE A 300 -9.98 -17.65 16.88
N SER A 301 -10.68 -18.57 17.55
CA SER A 301 -11.28 -19.73 16.89
C SER A 301 -12.17 -19.25 15.72
N ASN A 302 -13.12 -18.35 15.97
CA ASN A 302 -13.99 -17.83 14.91
C ASN A 302 -13.23 -17.05 13.83
N GLN A 303 -12.18 -16.32 14.19
CA GLN A 303 -11.29 -15.64 13.26
C GLN A 303 -10.62 -16.63 12.28
N VAL A 304 -10.10 -17.75 12.77
CA VAL A 304 -9.52 -18.82 11.92
C VAL A 304 -10.55 -19.35 10.92
N LEU A 305 -11.80 -19.52 11.34
CA LEU A 305 -12.86 -19.94 10.43
C LEU A 305 -13.11 -18.91 9.32
N CYS A 306 -13.02 -17.61 9.64
CA CYS A 306 -13.12 -16.55 8.64
C CYS A 306 -11.95 -16.62 7.65
N TYR A 307 -10.71 -16.82 8.13
CA TYR A 307 -9.54 -16.97 7.28
C TYR A 307 -9.63 -18.17 6.33
N GLN A 308 -10.17 -19.30 6.79
CA GLN A 308 -10.46 -20.46 5.94
C GLN A 308 -11.49 -20.14 4.84
N LYS A 309 -12.48 -19.28 5.14
CA LYS A 309 -13.47 -18.84 4.14
C LYS A 309 -12.92 -17.84 3.12
N THR A 310 -11.91 -17.05 3.51
CA THR A 310 -11.23 -16.08 2.63
C THR A 310 -9.95 -16.63 1.99
N ASN A 311 -9.63 -17.91 2.19
CA ASN A 311 -8.43 -18.58 1.70
C ASN A 311 -7.10 -17.94 2.19
N GLN A 312 -7.11 -17.34 3.38
CA GLN A 312 -5.95 -16.71 4.03
C GLN A 312 -5.33 -17.67 5.07
N GLU A 313 -4.94 -18.86 4.62
CA GLU A 313 -4.60 -19.99 5.51
C GLU A 313 -3.35 -19.72 6.36
N HIS A 314 -2.37 -18.96 5.86
CA HIS A 314 -1.19 -18.57 6.63
C HIS A 314 -1.54 -17.74 7.86
N ALA A 315 -2.46 -16.77 7.73
CA ALA A 315 -2.94 -15.98 8.86
C ALA A 315 -3.76 -16.84 9.83
N GLY A 316 -4.52 -17.81 9.32
CA GLY A 316 -5.21 -18.83 10.12
C GLY A 316 -4.25 -19.68 10.97
N LYS A 317 -3.15 -20.16 10.37
CA LYS A 317 -2.10 -20.93 11.07
C LYS A 317 -1.48 -20.12 12.21
N GLN A 318 -1.12 -18.85 11.97
CA GLN A 318 -0.55 -17.97 12.99
C GLN A 318 -1.51 -17.77 14.16
N ALA A 319 -2.77 -17.45 13.87
CA ALA A 319 -3.80 -17.28 14.89
C ALA A 319 -4.03 -18.57 15.72
N CYS A 320 -3.94 -19.75 15.11
CA CYS A 320 -3.97 -21.02 15.85
C CYS A 320 -2.80 -21.18 16.80
N ASN A 321 -1.59 -20.77 16.41
CA ASN A 321 -0.40 -20.89 17.26
C ASN A 321 -0.53 -20.04 18.53
N GLU A 322 -1.01 -18.80 18.41
CA GLU A 322 -1.26 -17.91 19.55
C GLU A 322 -2.20 -18.54 20.59
N VAL A 323 -3.23 -19.28 20.14
CA VAL A 323 -4.14 -19.98 21.04
C VAL A 323 -3.49 -21.21 21.67
N LEU A 324 -2.67 -21.95 20.92
CA LEU A 324 -2.01 -23.16 21.43
C LEU A 324 -0.90 -22.85 22.44
N GLU A 325 -0.35 -21.63 22.45
CA GLU A 325 0.51 -21.15 23.54
C GLU A 325 -0.26 -21.05 24.87
N LEU A 326 -1.54 -20.67 24.82
CA LEU A 326 -2.41 -20.57 25.99
C LEU A 326 -3.03 -21.92 26.37
N GLU A 327 -3.53 -22.66 25.38
CA GLU A 327 -4.22 -23.94 25.55
C GLU A 327 -3.63 -25.02 24.61
N PRO A 328 -2.49 -25.65 24.97
CA PRO A 328 -1.80 -26.61 24.11
C PRO A 328 -2.63 -27.85 23.74
N ARG A 329 -3.63 -28.18 24.56
CA ARG A 329 -4.51 -29.37 24.39
C ARG A 329 -5.86 -29.03 23.75
N ASN A 330 -6.02 -27.84 23.16
CA ASN A 330 -7.28 -27.45 22.53
C ASN A 330 -7.51 -28.21 21.21
N ILE A 331 -8.31 -29.28 21.28
CA ILE A 331 -8.61 -30.18 20.17
C ILE A 331 -9.17 -29.42 18.95
N LYS A 332 -10.06 -28.45 19.18
CA LYS A 332 -10.71 -27.69 18.11
C LYS A 332 -9.70 -26.83 17.33
N ILE A 333 -8.74 -26.24 18.02
CA ILE A 333 -7.72 -25.37 17.41
C ILE A 333 -6.64 -26.20 16.73
N LEU A 334 -6.17 -27.29 17.36
CA LEU A 334 -5.25 -28.25 16.73
C LEU A 334 -5.82 -28.78 15.41
N TYR A 335 -7.10 -29.16 15.41
CA TYR A 335 -7.77 -29.60 14.19
C TYR A 335 -7.82 -28.52 13.12
N ARG A 336 -8.13 -27.27 13.48
CA ARG A 336 -8.15 -26.14 12.54
C ARG A 336 -6.77 -25.79 12.00
N ARG A 337 -5.72 -25.83 12.84
CA ARG A 337 -4.33 -25.65 12.41
C ARG A 337 -3.92 -26.71 11.40
N GLY A 338 -4.25 -27.97 11.67
CA GLY A 338 -4.03 -29.06 10.72
C GLY A 338 -4.73 -28.84 9.38
N GLN A 339 -5.95 -28.29 9.38
CA GLN A 339 -6.65 -27.90 8.14
C GLN A 339 -5.94 -26.77 7.40
N CYS A 340 -5.49 -25.72 8.09
CA CYS A 340 -4.72 -24.63 7.49
C CYS A 340 -3.40 -25.14 6.88
N ASN A 341 -2.63 -25.95 7.61
CA ASN A 341 -1.39 -26.56 7.12
C ASN A 341 -1.63 -27.42 5.87
N LEU A 342 -2.70 -28.23 5.88
CA LEU A 342 -3.08 -29.06 4.74
C LEU A 342 -3.45 -28.23 3.49
N ALA A 343 -4.02 -27.04 3.68
CA ALA A 343 -4.36 -26.11 2.62
C ALA A 343 -3.12 -25.37 2.07
N ILE A 344 -2.13 -25.08 2.92
CA ILE A 344 -0.82 -24.51 2.56
C ILE A 344 0.12 -25.58 1.93
N ASN A 345 -0.31 -26.85 1.90
CA ASN A 345 0.45 -28.01 1.42
C ASN A 345 1.61 -28.47 2.34
N GLU A 346 1.61 -28.01 3.59
CA GLU A 346 2.47 -28.49 4.69
C GLU A 346 1.85 -29.76 5.29
N CYS A 347 1.95 -30.86 4.53
CA CYS A 347 1.21 -32.09 4.85
C CYS A 347 1.78 -32.85 6.06
N GLU A 348 3.08 -32.70 6.36
CA GLU A 348 3.74 -33.37 7.48
C GLU A 348 3.34 -32.74 8.82
N GLU A 349 3.33 -31.42 8.90
CA GLU A 349 2.86 -30.63 10.03
C GLU A 349 1.36 -30.87 10.25
N ALA A 350 0.57 -30.88 9.18
CA ALA A 350 -0.85 -31.22 9.24
C ALA A 350 -1.07 -32.64 9.80
N LEU A 351 -0.25 -33.62 9.37
CA LEU A 351 -0.34 -34.99 9.86
C LEU A 351 -0.04 -35.05 11.36
N SER A 352 1.01 -34.35 11.83
CA SER A 352 1.36 -34.26 13.24
C SER A 352 0.21 -33.69 14.07
N ASP A 353 -0.41 -32.61 13.60
CA ASP A 353 -1.56 -31.99 14.26
C ASP A 353 -2.76 -32.93 14.39
N PHE A 354 -3.14 -33.62 13.31
CA PHE A 354 -4.26 -34.55 13.35
C PHE A 354 -3.96 -35.81 14.19
N GLN A 355 -2.71 -36.28 14.18
CA GLN A 355 -2.28 -37.38 15.05
C GLN A 355 -2.36 -36.97 16.52
N TYR A 356 -1.94 -35.75 16.86
CA TYR A 356 -2.06 -35.23 18.22
C TYR A 356 -3.54 -35.08 18.64
N VAL A 357 -4.40 -34.63 17.73
CA VAL A 357 -5.87 -34.65 17.94
C VAL A 357 -6.38 -36.06 18.24
N MET A 358 -5.93 -37.08 17.52
CA MET A 358 -6.35 -38.47 17.77
C MET A 358 -5.81 -39.05 19.08
N GLN A 359 -4.66 -38.59 19.55
CA GLN A 359 -4.15 -38.95 20.88
C GLN A 359 -5.03 -38.37 22.00
N LEU A 360 -5.57 -37.16 21.81
CA LEU A 360 -6.44 -36.50 22.78
C LEU A 360 -7.90 -36.98 22.70
N ASP A 361 -8.42 -37.23 21.50
CA ASP A 361 -9.76 -37.75 21.25
C ASP A 361 -9.75 -38.85 20.17
N PRO A 362 -9.59 -40.12 20.57
CA PRO A 362 -9.61 -41.27 19.66
C PRO A 362 -10.92 -41.47 18.89
N SER A 363 -12.02 -40.86 19.34
CA SER A 363 -13.35 -41.00 18.72
C SER A 363 -13.56 -40.06 17.51
N ASN A 364 -12.63 -39.12 17.30
CA ASN A 364 -12.75 -38.10 16.27
C ASN A 364 -12.53 -38.65 14.84
N LYS A 365 -13.61 -39.15 14.23
CA LYS A 365 -13.62 -39.65 12.84
C LYS A 365 -13.15 -38.61 11.81
N ALA A 366 -13.38 -37.32 12.08
CA ALA A 366 -12.98 -36.26 11.16
C ALA A 366 -11.46 -36.13 11.09
N ALA A 367 -10.76 -36.25 12.22
CA ALA A 367 -9.29 -36.28 12.27
C ALA A 367 -8.73 -37.54 11.59
N GLN A 368 -9.34 -38.70 11.82
CA GLN A 368 -8.94 -39.95 11.18
C GLN A 368 -8.98 -39.88 9.64
N ASN A 369 -10.04 -39.29 9.08
CA ASN A 369 -10.17 -39.10 7.64
C ASN A 369 -9.10 -38.14 7.10
N GLN A 370 -8.80 -37.05 7.82
CA GLN A 370 -7.76 -36.11 7.40
C GLN A 370 -6.36 -36.73 7.44
N ILE A 371 -6.05 -37.58 8.42
CA ILE A 371 -4.79 -38.34 8.47
C ILE A 371 -4.60 -39.19 7.21
N LEU A 372 -5.65 -39.87 6.75
CA LEU A 372 -5.59 -40.67 5.53
C LEU A 372 -5.30 -39.79 4.31
N ILE A 373 -5.93 -38.62 4.23
CA ILE A 373 -5.70 -37.63 3.17
C ILE A 373 -4.24 -37.13 3.20
N CYS A 374 -3.72 -36.75 4.37
CA CYS A 374 -2.33 -36.30 4.52
C CYS A 374 -1.35 -37.39 4.08
N LYS A 375 -1.52 -38.64 4.55
CA LYS A 375 -0.65 -39.76 4.17
C LYS A 375 -0.64 -40.00 2.66
N ARG A 376 -1.81 -39.92 2.02
CA ARG A 376 -1.91 -40.04 0.57
C ARG A 376 -1.17 -38.90 -0.14
N LYS A 377 -1.38 -37.65 0.26
CA LYS A 377 -0.69 -36.49 -0.33
C LYS A 377 0.83 -36.56 -0.16
N ILE A 378 1.32 -36.96 1.01
CA ILE A 378 2.76 -37.15 1.27
C ILE A 378 3.32 -38.22 0.35
N LYS A 379 2.63 -39.36 0.21
CA LYS A 379 3.05 -40.42 -0.72
C LYS A 379 3.11 -39.92 -2.16
N GLU A 380 2.08 -39.21 -2.61
CA GLU A 380 2.03 -38.63 -3.95
C GLU A 380 3.14 -37.60 -4.19
N ALA A 381 3.47 -36.77 -3.19
CA ALA A 381 4.57 -35.82 -3.24
C ALA A 381 5.92 -36.54 -3.38
N ASN A 382 6.18 -37.53 -2.52
CA ASN A 382 7.42 -38.33 -2.55
C ASN A 382 7.56 -39.10 -3.88
N ASP A 383 6.46 -39.63 -4.42
CA ASP A 383 6.47 -40.33 -5.72
C ASP A 383 6.74 -39.36 -6.89
N LYS A 384 6.24 -38.13 -6.83
CA LYS A 384 6.55 -37.07 -7.81
C LYS A 384 8.01 -36.65 -7.71
N GLU A 385 8.50 -36.42 -6.50
CA GLU A 385 9.88 -36.04 -6.22
C GLU A 385 10.86 -37.10 -6.73
N LYS A 386 10.63 -38.38 -6.44
CA LYS A 386 11.41 -39.50 -6.99
C LYS A 386 11.45 -39.49 -8.52
N LYS A 387 10.33 -39.20 -9.20
CA LYS A 387 10.29 -39.11 -10.67
C LYS A 387 11.07 -37.90 -11.19
N ILE A 388 10.98 -36.75 -10.52
CA ILE A 388 11.74 -35.54 -10.86
C ILE A 388 13.24 -35.81 -10.73
N TYR A 389 13.68 -36.37 -9.60
CA TYR A 389 15.09 -36.73 -9.40
C TYR A 389 15.56 -37.77 -10.40
N ALA A 390 14.79 -38.84 -10.65
CA ALA A 390 15.15 -39.83 -11.66
C ALA A 390 15.35 -39.18 -13.03
N ASN A 391 14.43 -38.32 -13.47
CA ASN A 391 14.56 -37.59 -14.74
C ASN A 391 15.75 -36.63 -14.75
N MET A 392 16.06 -35.98 -13.63
CA MET A 392 17.22 -35.10 -13.50
C MET A 392 18.54 -35.90 -13.58
N PHE A 393 18.62 -37.05 -12.92
CA PHE A 393 19.74 -38.00 -13.04
C PHE A 393 19.93 -38.48 -14.48
N PHE A 394 18.85 -38.85 -15.18
CA PHE A 394 18.95 -39.26 -16.59
C PHE A 394 19.45 -38.14 -17.49
N LYS A 395 19.02 -36.89 -17.27
CA LYS A 395 19.51 -35.73 -18.05
C LYS A 395 20.98 -35.43 -17.78
N LEU A 396 21.41 -35.49 -16.52
CA LEU A 396 22.81 -35.29 -16.15
C LEU A 396 23.72 -36.37 -16.77
N ALA A 397 23.33 -37.65 -16.65
CA ALA A 397 24.06 -38.76 -17.27
C ALA A 397 24.08 -38.68 -18.81
N ALA A 398 23.05 -38.11 -19.44
CA ALA A 398 23.02 -37.88 -20.89
C ALA A 398 23.95 -36.74 -21.32
N ASN A 399 24.10 -35.70 -20.50
CA ASN A 399 25.05 -34.60 -20.75
C ASN A 399 26.51 -35.08 -20.58
N ASP A 400 26.79 -35.92 -19.59
CA ASP A 400 28.14 -36.48 -19.40
C ASP A 400 28.56 -37.34 -20.61
N LYS A 401 27.62 -38.09 -21.20
CA LYS A 401 27.86 -38.84 -22.46
C LYS A 401 28.07 -37.96 -23.70
N GLN A 402 27.64 -36.70 -23.67
CA GLN A 402 27.90 -35.74 -24.76
C GLN A 402 29.24 -35.00 -24.58
N GLN A 403 29.90 -35.17 -23.42
CA GLN A 403 31.22 -34.62 -23.11
C GLN A 403 32.31 -35.70 -23.07
N GLU A 404 32.03 -36.94 -23.44
CA GLU A 404 33.09 -37.92 -23.70
C GLU A 404 33.94 -37.41 -24.88
N PRO A 405 35.25 -37.15 -24.71
CA PRO A 405 36.11 -36.75 -25.81
C PRO A 405 36.14 -37.89 -26.85
N GLU A 406 36.03 -37.54 -28.14
CA GLU A 406 36.23 -38.49 -29.25
C GLU A 406 37.57 -39.22 -29.07
N ASP A 407 37.55 -40.55 -29.26
CA ASP A 407 38.70 -41.45 -29.12
C ASP A 407 40.02 -40.80 -29.61
N GLU A 408 40.91 -40.45 -28.68
CA GLU A 408 42.28 -40.10 -29.04
C GLU A 408 42.93 -41.34 -29.69
N PRO A 409 43.58 -41.19 -30.86
CA PRO A 409 44.23 -42.33 -31.51
C PRO A 409 45.33 -42.91 -30.62
N ASP A 410 45.33 -44.24 -30.48
CA ASP A 410 46.26 -45.01 -29.64
C ASP A 410 47.73 -44.57 -29.82
N ILE A 411 48.22 -43.83 -28.83
CA ILE A 411 49.55 -43.21 -28.85
C ILE A 411 50.65 -44.27 -28.58
N LEU A 412 50.30 -45.48 -28.15
CA LEU A 412 51.25 -46.58 -27.96
C LEU A 412 51.78 -47.16 -29.28
N ALA A 413 51.10 -46.93 -30.40
CA ALA A 413 51.58 -47.35 -31.72
C ALA A 413 52.69 -46.42 -32.31
N LYS A 414 53.03 -45.32 -31.62
CA LYS A 414 54.04 -44.33 -32.07
C LYS A 414 55.25 -44.21 -31.14
N CYS A 415 55.36 -45.03 -30.10
CA CYS A 415 56.57 -45.06 -29.27
C CYS A 415 57.62 -45.94 -29.97
N GLY A 416 58.58 -45.29 -30.63
CA GLY A 416 59.73 -45.96 -31.23
C GLY A 416 60.51 -46.80 -30.20
N GLU A 417 61.12 -47.88 -30.69
CA GLU A 417 61.94 -48.78 -29.89
C GLU A 417 63.03 -48.01 -29.13
N TRP A 418 63.12 -48.25 -27.82
CA TRP A 418 64.16 -47.70 -26.97
C TRP A 418 65.52 -48.24 -27.39
N THR A 419 66.49 -47.36 -27.62
CA THR A 419 67.87 -47.75 -27.90
C THR A 419 68.72 -47.69 -26.63
N ASP A 420 69.72 -48.58 -26.51
CA ASP A 420 70.58 -48.71 -25.33
C ASP A 420 71.40 -47.44 -24.96
N GLU A 421 71.32 -46.37 -25.75
CA GLU A 421 71.91 -45.07 -25.41
C GLU A 421 71.01 -44.24 -24.48
N ASP A 422 69.70 -44.45 -24.50
CA ASP A 422 68.74 -43.68 -23.67
C ASP A 422 68.76 -44.14 -22.21
N THR A 423 69.04 -45.42 -21.95
CA THR A 423 69.17 -45.99 -20.60
C THR A 423 70.40 -45.46 -19.83
N LYS A 424 71.44 -44.98 -20.52
CA LYS A 424 72.61 -44.38 -19.85
C LYS A 424 72.39 -42.93 -19.41
N ARG A 425 71.47 -42.18 -20.04
CA ARG A 425 71.21 -40.77 -19.70
C ARG A 425 70.35 -40.59 -18.45
N GLU A 426 69.58 -41.59 -18.04
CA GLU A 426 68.76 -41.52 -16.81
C GLU A 426 69.56 -41.78 -15.53
N VAL A 427 70.60 -42.61 -15.59
CA VAL A 427 71.41 -42.96 -14.40
C VAL A 427 72.21 -41.74 -13.89
N ASP A 428 72.70 -40.89 -14.80
CA ASP A 428 73.45 -39.68 -14.43
C ASP A 428 72.56 -38.56 -13.84
N ARG A 429 71.26 -38.50 -14.20
CA ARG A 429 70.32 -37.48 -13.69
C ARG A 429 69.73 -37.81 -12.31
N ALA A 430 69.81 -39.06 -11.87
CA ALA A 430 69.33 -39.48 -10.55
C ALA A 430 70.30 -39.05 -9.42
N PHE A 431 71.60 -38.85 -9.72
CA PHE A 431 72.61 -38.53 -8.72
C PHE A 431 72.63 -37.03 -8.31
N GLU A 432 72.07 -36.13 -9.11
CA GLU A 432 72.08 -34.68 -8.84
C GLU A 432 70.85 -34.15 -8.07
N ARG A 433 69.78 -34.96 -7.92
CA ARG A 433 68.53 -34.51 -7.26
C ARG A 433 68.46 -34.73 -5.76
N ASP A 434 69.31 -35.59 -5.19
CA ASP A 434 69.26 -35.93 -3.76
C ASP A 434 70.05 -35.00 -2.83
N ASN A 435 70.63 -33.90 -3.35
CA ASN A 435 71.51 -33.01 -2.56
C ASN A 435 71.01 -31.58 -2.34
N ASN A 436 69.72 -31.27 -2.52
CA ASN A 436 69.28 -29.87 -2.41
C ASN A 436 67.92 -29.62 -1.74
N ILE A 437 67.69 -30.19 -0.55
CA ILE A 437 66.62 -29.75 0.36
C ILE A 437 67.18 -29.62 1.80
N VAL A 438 67.77 -28.47 2.13
CA VAL A 438 67.92 -27.95 3.51
C VAL A 438 67.71 -26.43 3.48
N MET A 439 66.81 -25.93 4.34
CA MET A 439 66.43 -24.53 4.61
C MET A 439 65.45 -23.93 3.58
N ILE A 440 64.29 -23.38 3.92
CA ILE A 440 63.73 -22.76 5.15
C ILE A 440 62.23 -23.08 5.23
#